data_AF-A0A3N0ETU0-F1
#
_entry.id   AF-A0A3N0ETU0-F1
#
_cell.length_a   1.000
_cell.length_b   1.000
_cell.length_c   1.000
_cell.angle_alpha   90.00
_cell.angle_beta   90.00
_cell.angle_gamma   90.00
#
_symmetry.space_group_name_H-M   'P 1'
#
loop_
_entity.id
_entity.type
_entity.pdbx_description
1 polymer ?
#
loop_
_entity_poly.entity_id
_entity_poly.type
_entity_poly.pdbx_seq_one_letter_code
_entity_poly.pdbx_strand_id
1 'polypeptide(L)'
;MHSITIDTVPGFKYGYSNIDTELIAHILENVYGETYEDLLKKYIWDVAGMPDTRINLTEEQRSRLANGYGETNKLVPHMANSLWGAAGGLKSTVPDMIRYMKFQLDESNPLIRKSHEVIYDNKGMKLAYYCLFIPKNKEYITDITAEPLVCKTGFL
;
A
#
# COMPACT_ATOMS: atom_id res chain seq x y z
N MET A 1 -29.15 4.48 -3.67
CA MET A 1 -27.95 5.05 -3.02
C MET A 1 -28.09 4.80 -1.53
N HIS A 2 -27.23 3.98 -0.93
CA HIS A 2 -27.25 3.76 0.51
C HIS A 2 -26.60 4.98 1.19
N SER A 3 -27.28 5.61 2.15
CA SER A 3 -26.70 6.69 2.95
C SER A 3 -25.77 6.08 3.99
N ILE A 4 -24.48 6.38 3.92
CA ILE A 4 -23.50 6.00 4.94
C ILE A 4 -23.47 7.12 5.97
N THR A 5 -23.73 6.80 7.23
CA THR A 5 -23.62 7.74 8.36
C THR A 5 -22.32 7.49 9.11
N ILE A 6 -21.51 8.53 9.25
CA ILE A 6 -20.29 8.49 10.05
C ILE A 6 -20.70 8.57 11.53
N ASP A 7 -20.32 7.58 12.33
CA ASP A 7 -20.64 7.49 13.76
C ASP A 7 -19.54 8.08 14.67
N THR A 8 -18.36 8.35 14.11
CA THR A 8 -17.15 8.74 14.83
C THR A 8 -16.40 9.83 14.07
N VAL A 9 -15.85 10.82 14.76
CA VAL A 9 -14.99 11.84 14.14
C VAL A 9 -13.78 11.15 13.45
N PRO A 10 -13.53 11.40 12.15
CA PRO A 10 -12.38 10.81 11.45
C PRO A 10 -11.06 11.06 12.18
N GLY A 11 -10.27 10.00 12.37
CA GLY A 11 -8.99 10.08 13.07
C GLY A 11 -9.08 10.04 14.61
N PHE A 12 -10.28 9.93 15.20
CA PHE A 12 -10.44 9.81 16.65
C PHE A 12 -10.24 8.37 17.15
N LYS A 13 -10.80 7.38 16.44
CA LYS A 13 -10.73 5.96 16.77
C LYS A 13 -10.12 5.19 15.61
N TYR A 14 -9.13 4.35 15.90
CA TYR A 14 -8.59 3.41 14.94
C TYR A 14 -9.56 2.25 14.69
N GLY A 15 -9.74 1.89 13.42
CA GLY A 15 -10.51 0.72 13.00
C GLY A 15 -9.91 0.14 11.72
N TYR A 16 -9.77 -1.19 11.68
CA TYR A 16 -9.29 -1.88 10.49
C TYR A 16 -10.41 -1.93 9.43
N SER A 17 -10.12 -1.52 8.21
CA SER A 17 -11.08 -1.52 7.09
C SER A 17 -10.37 -1.79 5.77
N ASN A 18 -10.76 -2.87 5.10
CA ASN A 18 -10.33 -3.17 3.73
C ASN A 18 -10.91 -2.16 2.72
N ILE A 19 -12.08 -1.59 2.99
CA ILE A 19 -12.71 -0.62 2.09
C ILE A 19 -11.92 0.68 2.08
N ASP A 20 -11.34 1.06 3.21
CA ASP A 20 -10.59 2.31 3.33
C ASP A 20 -9.33 2.28 2.47
N THR A 21 -8.64 1.13 2.41
CA THR A 21 -7.45 0.96 1.56
C THR A 21 -7.79 0.97 0.07
N GLU A 22 -8.92 0.40 -0.33
CA GLU A 22 -9.43 0.47 -1.71
C GLU A 22 -9.85 1.90 -2.08
N LEU A 23 -10.47 2.63 -1.15
CA LEU A 23 -10.81 4.05 -1.34
C LEU A 23 -9.55 4.91 -1.53
N ILE A 24 -8.48 4.63 -0.78
CA ILE A 24 -7.18 5.30 -0.96
C ILE A 24 -6.63 5.03 -2.35
N ALA A 25 -6.67 3.79 -2.84
CA ALA A 25 -6.23 3.46 -4.20
C ALA A 25 -7.02 4.26 -5.25
N HIS A 26 -8.34 4.35 -5.11
CA HIS A 26 -9.17 5.17 -5.99
C HIS A 26 -8.78 6.66 -5.97
N ILE A 27 -8.52 7.23 -4.79
CA ILE A 27 -8.08 8.62 -4.65
C ILE A 27 -6.72 8.82 -5.34
N LEU A 28 -5.78 7.89 -5.17
CA LEU A 28 -4.48 7.95 -5.83
C LEU A 28 -4.62 7.96 -7.35
N GLU A 29 -5.44 7.07 -7.93
CA GLU A 29 -5.68 7.09 -9.38
C GLU A 29 -6.26 8.42 -9.85
N ASN A 30 -7.24 8.99 -9.13
CA ASN A 30 -7.83 10.27 -9.48
C ASN A 30 -6.83 11.44 -9.41
N VAL A 31 -5.93 11.45 -8.42
CA VAL A 31 -4.95 12.51 -8.22
C VAL A 31 -3.83 12.46 -9.27
N TYR A 32 -3.38 11.25 -9.63
CA TYR A 32 -2.23 11.03 -10.50
C TYR A 32 -2.59 10.80 -11.96
N GLY A 33 -3.81 10.35 -12.26
CA GLY A 33 -4.23 9.96 -13.61
C GLY A 33 -3.52 8.70 -14.12
N GLU A 34 -2.93 7.90 -13.24
CA GLU A 34 -2.26 6.61 -13.51
C GLU A 34 -2.99 5.52 -12.72
N THR A 35 -2.92 4.26 -13.15
CA THR A 35 -3.54 3.15 -12.40
C THR A 35 -2.82 2.94 -11.07
N TYR A 36 -3.52 2.39 -10.08
CA TYR A 36 -2.95 2.11 -8.76
C TYR A 36 -1.75 1.16 -8.86
N GLU A 37 -1.83 0.15 -9.72
CA GLU A 37 -0.73 -0.78 -9.97
C GLU A 37 0.47 -0.09 -10.63
N ASP A 38 0.25 0.83 -11.58
CA ASP A 38 1.33 1.59 -12.20
C ASP A 38 2.03 2.51 -11.19
N LEU A 39 1.28 3.12 -10.29
CA LEU A 39 1.84 3.93 -9.19
C LEU A 39 2.71 3.07 -8.27
N LEU A 40 2.23 1.89 -7.86
CA LEU A 40 3.03 0.97 -7.05
C LEU A 40 4.30 0.52 -7.78
N LYS A 41 4.19 0.21 -9.07
CA LYS A 41 5.34 -0.16 -9.90
C LYS A 41 6.38 0.96 -9.93
N LYS A 42 5.95 2.16 -10.26
CA LYS A 42 6.81 3.32 -10.48
C LYS A 42 7.50 3.80 -9.21
N TYR A 43 6.78 3.86 -8.09
CA TYR A 43 7.27 4.47 -6.86
C TYR A 43 7.81 3.48 -5.83
N ILE A 44 7.46 2.18 -5.93
CA ILE A 44 7.91 1.16 -4.99
C ILE A 44 8.71 0.08 -5.72
N TRP A 45 8.11 -0.64 -6.66
CA TRP A 45 8.71 -1.88 -7.17
C TRP A 45 9.94 -1.62 -8.03
N ASP A 46 9.91 -0.63 -8.93
CA ASP A 46 11.06 -0.30 -9.76
C ASP A 46 12.20 0.30 -8.92
N VAL A 47 11.87 1.07 -7.89
CA VAL A 47 12.84 1.67 -6.96
C VAL A 47 13.51 0.61 -6.09
N ALA A 48 12.72 -0.33 -5.55
CA ALA A 48 13.21 -1.43 -4.72
C ALA A 48 13.75 -2.61 -5.54
N GLY A 49 13.60 -2.61 -6.86
CA GLY A 49 14.04 -3.69 -7.74
C GLY A 49 13.23 -4.99 -7.60
N MET A 50 11.90 -4.89 -7.54
CA MET A 50 10.96 -6.01 -7.31
C MET A 50 10.18 -6.40 -8.59
N PRO A 51 10.82 -7.05 -9.59
CA PRO A 51 10.21 -7.31 -10.89
C PRO A 51 9.06 -8.35 -10.88
N ASP A 52 8.99 -9.18 -9.84
CA ASP A 52 8.06 -10.30 -9.70
C ASP A 52 6.93 -10.01 -8.71
N THR A 53 6.65 -8.73 -8.48
CA THR A 53 5.60 -8.24 -7.58
C THR A 53 4.51 -7.54 -8.37
N ARG A 54 3.27 -8.04 -8.29
CA ARG A 54 2.10 -7.50 -9.03
C ARG A 54 0.79 -7.76 -8.33
N ILE A 55 -0.20 -6.95 -8.66
CA ILE A 55 -1.61 -7.19 -8.37
C ILE A 55 -2.22 -8.03 -9.50
N ASN A 56 -2.03 -7.58 -10.74
CA ASN A 56 -2.48 -8.30 -11.93
C ASN A 56 -1.31 -9.11 -12.51
N LEU A 57 -1.35 -10.42 -12.29
CA LEU A 57 -0.29 -11.32 -12.72
C LEU A 57 -0.22 -11.42 -14.26
N THR A 58 0.99 -11.62 -14.77
CA THR A 58 1.20 -12.07 -16.16
C THR A 58 0.93 -13.57 -16.28
N GLU A 59 0.89 -14.09 -17.52
CA GLU A 59 0.72 -15.53 -17.72
C GLU A 59 1.87 -16.36 -17.15
N GLU A 60 3.10 -15.88 -17.33
CA GLU A 60 4.29 -16.49 -16.73
C GLU A 60 4.16 -16.54 -15.20
N GLN A 61 3.77 -15.44 -14.57
CA GLN A 61 3.62 -15.37 -13.11
C GLN A 61 2.45 -16.23 -12.61
N ARG A 62 1.35 -16.32 -13.36
CA ARG A 62 0.23 -17.23 -13.05
C ARG A 62 0.69 -18.69 -13.08
N SER A 63 1.52 -19.08 -14.05
CA SER A 63 1.98 -20.48 -14.17
C SER A 63 2.80 -20.98 -12.97
N ARG A 64 3.38 -20.04 -12.21
CA ARG A 64 4.19 -20.30 -11.01
C ARG A 64 3.55 -19.75 -9.73
N LEU A 65 2.26 -19.41 -9.75
CA LEU A 65 1.52 -18.97 -8.58
C LEU A 65 1.29 -20.15 -7.62
N ALA A 66 1.65 -19.96 -6.35
CA ALA A 66 1.46 -21.00 -5.35
C ALA A 66 -0.03 -21.20 -5.00
N ASN A 67 -0.41 -22.45 -4.77
CA ASN A 67 -1.74 -22.81 -4.28
C ASN A 67 -1.90 -22.43 -2.81
N GLY A 68 -3.06 -21.90 -2.46
CA GLY A 68 -3.46 -21.70 -1.06
C GLY A 68 -4.21 -22.93 -0.53
N TYR A 69 -3.98 -23.29 0.72
CA TYR A 69 -4.73 -24.34 1.41
C TYR A 69 -5.36 -23.75 2.68
N GLY A 70 -6.66 -23.96 2.85
CA GLY A 70 -7.40 -23.49 4.03
C GLY A 70 -7.10 -24.35 5.25
N GLU A 71 -7.70 -24.01 6.40
CA GLU A 71 -7.50 -24.70 7.69
C GLU A 71 -7.81 -26.21 7.63
N THR A 72 -8.67 -26.63 6.71
CA THR A 72 -9.03 -28.04 6.49
C THR A 72 -8.09 -28.77 5.52
N ASN A 73 -6.95 -28.16 5.18
CA ASN A 73 -5.98 -28.62 4.18
C ASN A 73 -6.59 -28.80 2.77
N LYS A 74 -7.69 -28.11 2.49
CA LYS A 74 -8.35 -28.10 1.18
C LYS A 74 -7.84 -26.92 0.36
N LEU A 75 -7.68 -27.14 -0.94
CA LEU A 75 -7.35 -26.09 -1.91
C LEU A 75 -8.37 -24.96 -1.82
N VAL A 76 -7.89 -23.72 -1.68
CA VAL A 76 -8.72 -22.52 -1.75
C VAL A 76 -8.56 -21.86 -3.13
N PRO A 77 -9.62 -21.29 -3.70
CA PRO A 77 -9.50 -20.50 -4.91
C PRO A 77 -8.51 -19.35 -4.72
N HIS A 78 -7.78 -18.99 -5.78
CA HIS A 78 -7.01 -17.76 -5.75
C HIS A 78 -7.93 -16.56 -5.53
N MET A 79 -7.49 -15.63 -4.68
CA MET A 79 -8.22 -14.41 -4.41
C MET A 79 -8.41 -13.61 -5.71
N ALA A 80 -9.66 -13.45 -6.12
CA ALA A 80 -10.04 -12.52 -7.16
C ALA A 80 -10.13 -11.12 -6.55
N ASN A 81 -9.47 -10.15 -7.18
CA ASN A 81 -9.62 -8.75 -6.81
C ASN A 81 -10.78 -8.18 -7.62
N SER A 82 -11.86 -7.75 -6.96
CA SER A 82 -12.99 -7.07 -7.62
C SER A 82 -12.82 -5.55 -7.68
N LEU A 83 -11.84 -5.02 -6.94
CA LEU A 83 -11.48 -3.61 -6.84
C LEU A 83 -10.00 -3.42 -7.26
N TRP A 84 -9.29 -2.45 -6.70
CA TRP A 84 -7.89 -2.14 -7.02
C TRP A 84 -6.90 -3.15 -6.44
N GLY A 85 -7.32 -3.96 -5.47
CA GLY A 85 -6.45 -4.95 -4.81
C GLY A 85 -5.54 -4.33 -3.74
N ALA A 86 -5.86 -3.13 -3.28
CA ALA A 86 -5.16 -2.46 -2.20
C ALA A 86 -5.37 -3.16 -0.84
N ALA A 87 -6.47 -3.92 -0.68
CA ALA A 87 -6.78 -4.68 0.53
C ALA A 87 -6.16 -6.09 0.58
N GLY A 88 -4.93 -6.26 0.07
CA GLY A 88 -4.23 -7.55 0.09
C GLY A 88 -4.21 -8.31 -1.24
N GLY A 89 -4.49 -7.62 -2.34
CA GLY A 89 -4.50 -8.18 -3.68
C GLY A 89 -3.11 -8.43 -4.28
N LEU A 90 -2.03 -8.03 -3.60
CA LEU A 90 -0.65 -8.13 -4.07
C LEU A 90 -0.09 -9.55 -3.98
N LYS A 91 0.66 -9.97 -5.00
CA LYS A 91 1.43 -11.22 -5.02
C LYS A 91 2.90 -10.85 -5.24
N SER A 92 3.79 -11.53 -4.53
CA SER A 92 5.24 -11.28 -4.60
C SER A 92 6.02 -12.59 -4.43
N THR A 93 7.32 -12.52 -4.61
CA THR A 93 8.26 -13.63 -4.37
C THR A 93 9.14 -13.35 -3.16
N VAL A 94 9.72 -14.40 -2.58
CA VAL A 94 10.67 -14.24 -1.47
C VAL A 94 11.85 -13.31 -1.82
N PRO A 95 12.52 -13.44 -2.99
CA PRO A 95 13.57 -12.51 -3.39
C PRO A 95 13.11 -11.04 -3.43
N ASP A 96 11.93 -10.76 -3.96
CA ASP A 96 11.38 -9.41 -4.00
C ASP A 96 11.06 -8.87 -2.61
N MET A 97 10.48 -9.69 -1.73
CA MET A 97 10.21 -9.29 -0.35
C MET A 97 11.50 -9.02 0.44
N ILE A 98 12.60 -9.72 0.16
CA ILE A 98 13.91 -9.42 0.74
C ILE A 98 14.42 -8.06 0.23
N ARG A 99 14.23 -7.73 -1.05
CA ARG A 99 14.60 -6.43 -1.60
C ARG A 99 13.75 -5.30 -1.00
N TYR A 100 12.44 -5.52 -0.85
CA TYR A 100 11.54 -4.61 -0.15
C TYR A 100 11.98 -4.35 1.28
N MET A 101 12.35 -5.40 2.02
CA MET A 101 12.85 -5.27 3.39
C MET A 101 14.13 -4.42 3.45
N LYS A 102 15.08 -4.66 2.52
CA LYS A 102 16.29 -3.83 2.44
C LYS A 102 15.98 -2.37 2.12
N PHE A 103 15.05 -2.12 1.21
CA PHE A 103 14.58 -0.79 0.87
C PHE A 103 13.96 -0.08 2.09
N GLN A 104 13.09 -0.76 2.83
CA GLN A 104 12.48 -0.23 4.05
C GLN A 104 13.49 -0.01 5.19
N LEU A 105 14.64 -0.67 5.19
CA LEU A 105 15.68 -0.47 6.22
C LEU A 105 16.74 0.56 5.81
N ASP A 106 16.65 1.13 4.61
CA ASP A 106 17.58 2.15 4.14
C ASP A 106 17.22 3.53 4.70
N GLU A 107 17.59 3.77 5.96
CA GLU A 107 17.41 5.06 6.63
C GLU A 107 18.17 6.21 5.96
N SER A 108 19.07 5.95 4.99
CA SER A 108 19.71 7.02 4.21
C SER A 108 18.75 7.64 3.20
N ASN A 109 17.72 6.90 2.79
CA ASN A 109 16.68 7.37 1.89
C ASN A 109 15.68 8.28 2.63
N PRO A 110 15.57 9.57 2.26
CA PRO A 110 14.68 10.50 2.95
C PRO A 110 13.21 10.11 2.86
N LEU A 111 12.79 9.40 1.79
CA LEU A 111 11.41 8.92 1.66
C LEU A 111 11.09 7.83 2.69
N ILE A 112 12.05 6.94 2.97
CA ILE A 112 11.89 5.83 3.92
C ILE A 112 11.91 6.36 5.35
N ARG A 113 12.83 7.26 5.65
CA ARG A 113 12.85 7.97 6.93
C ARG A 113 11.52 8.70 7.18
N LYS A 114 10.97 9.34 6.14
CA LYS A 114 9.67 10.01 6.22
C LYS A 114 8.51 9.03 6.42
N SER A 115 8.52 7.87 5.76
CA SER A 115 7.47 6.85 5.96
C SER A 115 7.45 6.28 7.37
N HIS A 116 8.59 6.28 8.07
CA HIS A 116 8.71 5.84 9.45
C HIS A 116 8.36 6.90 10.50
N GLU A 117 8.06 8.14 10.11
CA GLU A 117 7.63 9.17 11.05
C GLU A 117 6.26 8.83 11.66
N VAL A 118 6.16 8.88 12.98
CA VAL A 118 4.93 8.59 13.72
C VAL A 118 3.93 9.75 13.51
N ILE A 119 2.78 9.44 12.93
CA ILE A 119 1.69 10.40 12.68
C ILE A 119 0.54 10.28 13.69
N TYR A 120 0.51 9.20 14.47
CA TYR A 120 -0.45 8.98 15.54
C TYR A 120 0.14 8.02 16.58
N ASP A 121 -0.04 8.33 17.86
CA ASP A 121 0.35 7.47 18.98
C ASP A 121 -0.85 7.30 19.91
N ASN A 122 -1.23 6.05 20.15
CA ASN A 122 -2.24 5.71 21.14
C ASN A 122 -1.83 4.48 21.95
N LYS A 123 -1.33 4.72 23.17
CA LYS A 123 -1.10 3.72 24.22
C LYS A 123 -0.35 2.48 23.71
N GLY A 124 0.66 2.67 22.87
CA GLY A 124 1.53 1.60 22.36
C GLY A 124 1.27 1.20 20.90
N MET A 125 0.21 1.69 20.25
CA MET A 125 0.06 1.61 18.80
C MET A 125 0.55 2.90 18.16
N LYS A 126 1.54 2.81 17.27
CA LYS A 126 2.06 3.93 16.50
C LYS A 126 1.64 3.75 15.04
N LEU A 127 1.00 4.75 14.45
CA LEU A 127 0.74 4.74 13.02
C LEU A 127 1.78 5.63 12.34
N ALA A 128 2.31 5.14 11.23
CA ALA A 128 3.20 5.86 10.34
C ALA A 128 2.60 5.86 8.93
N TYR A 129 3.27 6.48 7.96
CA TYR A 129 2.78 6.46 6.59
C TYR A 129 3.02 5.08 5.95
N TYR A 130 1.96 4.40 5.53
CA TYR A 130 2.08 3.20 4.70
C TYR A 130 2.45 3.54 3.25
N CYS A 131 1.95 4.68 2.75
CA CYS A 131 2.29 5.18 1.42
C CYS A 131 3.50 6.11 1.52
N LEU A 132 4.50 5.88 0.67
CA LEU A 132 5.57 6.85 0.41
C LEU A 132 4.94 8.22 0.12
N PHE A 133 5.59 9.28 0.58
CA PHE A 133 5.23 10.63 0.17
C PHE A 133 5.50 10.74 -1.34
N ILE A 134 4.47 10.60 -2.16
CA ILE A 134 4.57 10.79 -3.61
C ILE A 134 4.18 12.24 -3.86
N PRO A 135 5.11 13.13 -4.25
CA PRO A 135 4.75 14.45 -4.77
C PRO A 135 4.45 14.35 -6.27
N LYS A 136 3.39 15.01 -6.72
CA LYS A 136 3.01 15.07 -8.14
C LYS A 136 4.06 15.78 -9.01
N ASN A 137 4.88 16.64 -8.41
CA ASN A 137 5.95 17.39 -9.07
C ASN A 137 7.31 17.04 -8.44
N LYS A 138 8.30 16.72 -9.28
CA LYS A 138 9.70 16.41 -8.89
C LYS A 138 10.39 17.53 -8.09
N GLU A 139 9.85 18.75 -8.08
CA GLU A 139 10.39 19.90 -7.36
C GLU A 139 10.09 19.92 -5.85
N TYR A 140 9.09 19.16 -5.37
CA TYR A 140 8.72 19.18 -3.94
C TYR A 140 9.49 18.17 -3.07
N ILE A 141 10.50 17.50 -3.62
CA ILE A 141 11.38 16.63 -2.82
C ILE A 141 12.17 17.47 -1.78
N THR A 142 12.32 18.78 -2.01
CA THR A 142 13.01 19.70 -1.09
C THR A 142 12.08 20.53 -0.20
N ASP A 143 10.75 20.50 -0.42
CA ASP A 143 9.81 21.35 0.31
C ASP A 143 8.65 20.51 0.88
N ILE A 144 8.84 20.06 2.12
CA ILE A 144 7.92 19.21 2.90
C ILE A 144 6.71 20.02 3.43
N THR A 145 6.50 21.24 2.92
CA THR A 145 5.55 22.24 3.45
C THR A 145 4.22 22.31 2.69
N ALA A 146 4.05 21.60 1.59
CA ALA A 146 2.79 21.56 0.84
C ALA A 146 1.73 20.70 1.56
N GLU A 147 0.49 21.20 1.63
CA GLU A 147 -0.63 20.53 2.31
C GLU A 147 -0.83 19.08 1.81
N PRO A 148 -0.69 18.08 2.69
CA PRO A 148 -0.64 16.67 2.30
C PRO A 148 -2.02 16.08 2.00
N LEU A 149 -2.08 15.17 1.02
CA LEU A 149 -3.08 14.10 0.98
C LEU A 149 -2.72 13.09 2.08
N VAL A 150 -3.28 13.32 3.26
CA VAL A 150 -3.02 12.52 4.47
C VAL A 150 -3.73 11.17 4.35
N CYS A 151 -2.99 10.13 4.00
CA CYS A 151 -3.43 8.74 4.07
C CYS A 151 -3.10 8.18 5.47
N LYS A 152 -4.08 8.21 6.39
CA LYS A 152 -3.99 7.64 7.74
C LYS A 152 -4.47 6.18 7.75
N THR A 153 -3.68 5.27 7.21
CA THR A 153 -3.91 3.83 7.43
C THR A 153 -2.57 3.10 7.49
N GLY A 154 -2.22 2.51 8.63
CA GLY A 154 -1.08 1.59 8.70
C GLY A 154 -0.51 1.33 10.10
N PHE A 155 -0.57 0.07 10.52
CA PHE A 155 0.12 -0.53 11.68
C PHE A 155 1.66 -0.45 11.55
N LEU A 156 2.33 -0.05 12.64
CA LEU A 156 3.60 -0.60 13.14
C LEU A 156 3.53 -0.71 14.68
#